data_AF-A4YIS5-F1
#
_entry.id   AF-A4YIS5-F1
#
_cell.length_a   1.000
_cell.length_b   1.000
_cell.length_c   1.000
_cell.angle_alpha   90.00
_cell.angle_beta   90.00
_cell.angle_gamma   90.00
#
_symmetry.space_group_name_H-M   'P 1'
#
loop_
_entity.id
_entity.type
_entity.pdbx_description
1 polymer ?
#
loop_
_entity_poly.entity_id
_entity_poly.type
_entity_poly.pdbx_seq_one_letter_code
_entity_poly.pdbx_strand_id
1 'polypeptide(L)'
;MRKFNYNEIVVLNPLQTRYQMVSSRVFVPLYAAANDGIYRMNRRKFVTKYGPKTIGTYMLGTFGVLILLIGIGIAVYPFTPTTGMTSVDGLIAMLIGGLMLYFARKNASKLNQRISEEKGMEGEIVLLWSQVKTITVMNVRQENVANRPSLVLNTVAPTYKEIGDWHVLTTDGRDVTIPNVDDPYNKLNYVKNRFDLSFL
;
A
#
# COMPACT_ATOMS: atom_id res chain seq x y z
N MET A 1 11.01 18.71 -8.51
CA MET A 1 10.17 17.58 -8.07
C MET A 1 8.88 17.57 -8.89
N ARG A 2 8.51 16.43 -9.46
CA ARG A 2 7.30 16.26 -10.28
C ARG A 2 6.20 15.59 -9.44
N LYS A 3 4.94 15.99 -9.65
CA LYS A 3 3.76 15.37 -9.03
C LYS A 3 3.17 14.34 -9.97
N PHE A 4 2.80 13.18 -9.43
CA PHE A 4 2.26 12.05 -10.18
C PHE A 4 0.87 11.69 -9.70
N ASN A 5 0.01 11.31 -10.64
CA ASN A 5 -1.17 10.50 -10.32
C ASN A 5 -0.77 9.02 -10.20
N TYR A 6 -1.50 8.22 -9.42
CA TYR A 6 -1.24 6.78 -9.26
C TYR A 6 -1.28 6.03 -10.59
N ASN A 7 -2.12 6.48 -11.54
CA ASN A 7 -2.24 5.87 -12.86
C ASN A 7 -1.11 6.28 -13.83
N GLU A 8 -0.28 7.25 -13.48
CA GLU A 8 0.83 7.70 -14.33
C GLU A 8 2.12 6.90 -14.07
N ILE A 9 2.16 6.08 -13.02
CA ILE A 9 3.38 5.44 -12.54
C ILE A 9 3.21 3.94 -12.34
N VAL A 10 4.33 3.22 -12.36
CA VAL A 10 4.46 1.83 -11.96
C VAL A 10 5.38 1.75 -10.75
N VAL A 11 4.85 1.32 -9.61
CA VAL A 11 5.63 1.17 -8.38
C VAL A 11 6.58 -0.03 -8.51
N LEU A 12 7.88 0.22 -8.39
CA LEU A 12 8.92 -0.79 -8.60
C LEU A 12 9.12 -1.65 -7.35
N ASN A 13 9.39 -1.00 -6.22
CA ASN A 13 9.61 -1.63 -4.92
C ASN A 13 8.52 -1.20 -3.93
N PRO A 14 7.30 -1.78 -4.04
CA PRO A 14 6.23 -1.47 -3.10
C PRO A 14 6.67 -1.83 -1.68
N LEU A 15 6.22 -1.07 -0.68
CA LEU A 15 6.37 -1.52 0.70
C LEU A 15 5.58 -2.82 0.85
N GLN A 16 6.28 -3.88 1.20
CA GLN A 16 5.62 -5.02 1.83
C GLN A 16 5.00 -4.51 3.13
N THR A 17 3.74 -4.89 3.34
CA THR A 17 2.72 -4.28 4.21
C THR A 17 3.14 -3.56 5.49
N ARG A 18 2.22 -2.70 5.98
CA ARG A 18 2.20 -2.05 7.32
C ARG A 18 2.54 -2.96 8.52
N TYR A 19 2.61 -4.28 8.33
CA TYR A 19 2.88 -5.28 9.37
C TYR A 19 4.34 -5.76 9.40
N GLN A 20 5.13 -5.49 8.36
CA GLN A 20 6.58 -5.72 8.35
C GLN A 20 7.35 -4.45 8.78
N MET A 21 7.03 -3.90 9.96
CA MET A 21 7.66 -2.68 10.49
C MET A 21 9.18 -2.82 10.76
N VAL A 22 9.73 -4.03 10.61
CA VAL A 22 11.13 -4.38 10.93
C VAL A 22 11.83 -5.04 9.73
N SER A 23 11.45 -4.68 8.51
CA SER A 23 12.17 -5.08 7.29
C SER A 23 13.13 -3.95 6.86
N SER A 24 14.37 -4.29 6.49
CA SER A 24 15.35 -3.34 5.94
C SER A 24 14.80 -2.53 4.74
N ARG A 25 13.76 -3.06 4.08
CA ARG A 25 13.04 -2.45 2.95
C ARG A 25 12.21 -1.21 3.32
N VAL A 26 11.88 -1.00 4.59
CA VAL A 26 11.14 0.20 5.04
C VAL A 26 12.02 1.45 4.94
N PHE A 27 13.35 1.29 5.09
CA PHE A 27 14.34 2.36 4.95
C PHE A 27 14.77 2.60 3.50
N VAL A 28 14.37 1.73 2.58
CA VAL A 28 14.69 1.88 1.16
C VAL A 28 13.74 2.89 0.54
N PRO A 29 14.27 3.89 -0.19
CA PRO A 29 13.42 4.84 -0.89
C PRO A 29 12.51 4.15 -1.90
N LEU A 30 11.30 4.70 -2.07
CA LEU A 30 10.37 4.20 -3.07
C LEU A 30 10.83 4.63 -4.45
N TYR A 31 10.90 3.68 -5.35
CA TYR A 31 11.10 3.94 -6.77
C TYR A 31 9.82 3.63 -7.53
N ALA A 32 9.50 4.50 -8.48
CA ALA A 32 8.46 4.24 -9.46
C ALA A 32 8.95 4.63 -10.86
N ALA A 33 8.55 3.86 -11.85
CA ALA A 33 8.73 4.18 -13.26
C ALA A 33 7.56 5.04 -13.75
N ALA A 34 7.87 6.10 -14.50
CA ALA A 34 6.92 6.96 -15.21
C ALA A 34 7.24 6.94 -16.72
N ASN A 35 6.53 7.73 -17.54
CA ASN A 35 6.73 7.70 -19.00
C ASN A 35 8.09 8.23 -19.46
N ASP A 36 8.77 9.03 -18.66
CA ASP A 36 10.00 9.74 -18.99
C ASP A 36 11.22 9.21 -18.21
N GLY A 37 11.00 8.51 -17.11
CA GLY A 37 12.10 7.94 -16.34
C GLY A 37 11.71 7.22 -15.05
N ILE A 38 12.72 6.93 -14.25
CA ILE A 38 12.59 6.37 -12.90
C ILE A 38 12.69 7.49 -11.88
N TYR A 39 11.77 7.48 -10.91
CA TYR A 39 11.64 8.48 -9.88
C TYR A 39 11.77 7.88 -8.49
N ARG A 40 12.46 8.62 -7.62
CA ARG A 40 12.46 8.43 -6.17
C ARG A 40 11.29 9.19 -5.56
N MET A 41 10.30 8.47 -5.02
CA MET A 41 9.09 9.07 -4.47
C MET A 41 9.29 9.53 -3.03
N ASN A 42 8.87 10.76 -2.75
CA ASN A 42 8.83 11.36 -1.42
C ASN A 42 7.55 10.94 -0.68
N ARG A 43 7.68 9.90 0.16
CA ARG A 43 6.57 9.36 0.95
C ARG A 43 6.20 10.21 2.16
N ARG A 44 7.14 10.98 2.70
CA ARG A 44 6.98 11.62 4.03
C ARG A 44 5.75 12.52 4.04
N LYS A 45 5.58 13.34 3.00
CA LYS A 45 4.48 14.28 2.85
C LYS A 45 3.12 13.57 2.69
N PHE A 46 3.08 12.46 1.96
CA PHE A 46 1.86 11.68 1.78
C PHE A 46 1.43 10.97 3.06
N VAL A 47 2.36 10.31 3.75
CA VAL A 47 2.10 9.58 5.00
C VAL A 47 1.70 10.53 6.12
N THR A 48 2.37 11.68 6.28
CA THR A 48 2.00 12.64 7.33
C THR A 48 0.64 13.31 7.04
N LYS A 49 0.34 13.63 5.78
CA LYS A 49 -0.91 14.31 5.40
C LYS A 49 -2.13 13.40 5.44
N TYR A 50 -2.01 12.16 4.95
CA TYR A 50 -3.15 11.25 4.78
C TYR A 50 -3.14 10.05 5.74
N GLY A 51 -2.00 9.71 6.33
CA GLY A 51 -1.87 8.58 7.25
C GLY A 51 -2.85 8.64 8.42
N PRO A 52 -2.87 9.73 9.23
CA PRO A 52 -3.79 9.84 10.36
C PRO A 52 -5.27 9.71 9.95
N LYS A 53 -5.68 10.33 8.83
CA LYS A 53 -7.06 10.27 8.31
C LYS A 53 -7.45 8.87 7.85
N THR A 54 -6.50 8.17 7.23
CA THR A 54 -6.68 6.78 6.80
C THR A 54 -6.85 5.88 8.03
N ILE A 55 -5.96 5.98 9.02
CA ILE A 55 -6.02 5.21 10.27
C ILE A 55 -7.35 5.46 11.00
N GLY A 56 -7.75 6.73 11.14
CA GLY A 56 -9.02 7.08 11.79
C GLY A 56 -10.23 6.47 11.07
N THR A 57 -10.23 6.44 9.75
CA THR A 57 -11.32 5.84 8.96
C THR A 57 -11.38 4.32 9.13
N TYR A 58 -10.22 3.64 9.15
CA TYR A 58 -10.16 2.21 9.45
C TYR A 58 -10.62 1.89 10.87
N MET A 59 -10.15 2.64 11.88
CA MET A 59 -10.61 2.46 13.26
C MET A 59 -12.13 2.64 13.38
N LEU A 60 -12.68 3.70 12.77
CA LEU A 60 -14.11 3.95 12.76
C LEU A 60 -14.89 2.75 12.16
N GLY A 61 -14.38 2.19 11.06
CA GLY A 61 -14.94 0.98 10.45
C GLY A 61 -14.86 -0.24 11.37
N THR A 62 -13.67 -0.54 11.90
CA THR A 62 -13.45 -1.70 12.78
C THR A 62 -14.29 -1.64 14.05
N PHE A 63 -14.32 -0.49 14.72
CA PHE A 63 -15.19 -0.27 15.89
C PHE A 63 -16.66 -0.35 15.51
N GLY A 64 -17.05 0.18 14.35
CA GLY A 64 -18.40 0.06 13.82
C GLY A 64 -18.84 -1.39 13.64
N VAL A 65 -17.99 -2.25 13.06
CA VAL A 65 -18.25 -3.69 12.93
C VAL A 65 -18.39 -4.34 14.31
N LEU A 66 -17.46 -4.06 15.23
CA LEU A 66 -17.46 -4.65 16.56
C LEU A 66 -18.75 -4.30 17.32
N ILE A 67 -19.12 -3.02 17.34
CA ILE A 67 -20.34 -2.53 18.01
C ILE A 67 -21.59 -3.13 17.37
N LEU A 68 -21.62 -3.26 16.04
CA LEU A 68 -22.74 -3.89 15.33
C LEU A 68 -22.90 -5.36 15.75
N LEU A 69 -21.80 -6.12 15.80
CA LEU A 69 -21.82 -7.54 16.19
C LEU A 69 -22.24 -7.72 17.66
N ILE A 70 -21.73 -6.86 18.56
CA ILE A 70 -22.14 -6.85 19.96
C ILE A 70 -23.64 -6.53 20.07
N GLY A 71 -24.12 -5.53 19.33
CA GLY A 71 -25.53 -5.15 19.30
C GLY A 71 -26.44 -6.27 18.83
N ILE A 72 -26.05 -7.00 17.78
CA ILE A 72 -26.76 -8.20 17.31
C ILE A 72 -26.79 -9.26 18.43
N GLY A 73 -25.66 -9.51 19.09
CA GLY A 73 -25.58 -10.45 20.20
C GLY A 73 -26.54 -10.12 21.34
N ILE A 74 -26.58 -8.86 21.76
CA ILE A 74 -27.47 -8.38 22.84
C ILE A 74 -28.95 -8.42 22.40
N ALA A 75 -29.24 -8.07 21.15
CA ALA A 75 -30.62 -8.07 20.64
C ALA A 75 -31.21 -9.48 20.59
N VAL A 76 -30.41 -10.47 20.15
CA VAL A 76 -30.82 -11.87 20.01
C VAL A 76 -30.78 -12.60 21.37
N TYR A 77 -29.78 -12.33 22.21
CA TYR A 77 -29.60 -12.94 23.53
C TYR A 77 -29.35 -11.88 24.60
N PRO A 78 -30.40 -11.19 25.09
CA PRO A 78 -30.26 -10.19 26.14
C PRO A 78 -29.85 -10.87 27.46
N PHE A 79 -28.71 -10.47 28.02
CA PHE A 79 -28.17 -11.03 29.27
C PHE A 79 -28.47 -10.13 30.49
N THR A 80 -29.73 -9.72 30.59
CA THR A 80 -30.23 -8.70 31.54
C THR A 80 -29.89 -8.95 33.01
N PRO A 81 -29.92 -10.19 33.54
CA PRO A 81 -29.60 -10.44 34.95
C PRO A 81 -28.16 -10.10 35.36
N THR A 82 -27.24 -10.06 34.38
CA THR A 82 -25.80 -9.92 34.66
C THR A 82 -25.26 -8.58 34.20
N THR A 83 -25.77 -8.06 33.08
CA THR A 83 -25.30 -6.80 32.47
C THR A 83 -26.32 -5.68 32.53
N GLY A 84 -27.58 -5.94 32.92
CA GLY A 84 -28.68 -4.98 32.86
C GLY A 84 -29.13 -4.63 31.44
N MET A 85 -28.54 -5.23 30.40
CA MET A 85 -28.83 -4.91 29.00
C MET A 85 -30.06 -5.66 28.49
N THR A 86 -30.86 -4.94 27.70
CA THR A 86 -32.08 -5.42 27.06
C THR A 86 -31.92 -5.48 25.54
N SER A 87 -32.87 -6.11 24.85
CA SER A 87 -32.86 -6.13 23.39
C SER A 87 -32.94 -4.72 22.77
N VAL A 88 -33.52 -3.74 23.48
CA VAL A 88 -33.55 -2.34 23.04
C VAL A 88 -32.15 -1.74 23.01
N ASP A 89 -31.32 -2.04 24.00
CA ASP A 89 -29.92 -1.60 24.02
C ASP A 89 -29.12 -2.22 22.86
N GLY A 90 -29.41 -3.49 22.53
CA GLY A 90 -28.89 -4.15 21.34
C GLY A 90 -29.25 -3.44 20.03
N LEU A 91 -30.52 -3.05 19.87
CA LEU A 91 -30.99 -2.29 18.71
C LEU A 91 -30.32 -0.90 18.60
N ILE A 92 -30.14 -0.21 19.72
CA ILE A 92 -29.43 1.07 19.77
C ILE A 92 -27.97 0.88 19.34
N ALA A 93 -27.30 -0.14 19.87
CA ALA A 93 -25.92 -0.47 19.49
C ALA A 93 -25.81 -0.82 17.99
N MET A 94 -26.78 -1.56 17.43
CA MET A 94 -26.83 -1.84 15.99
C MET A 94 -26.96 -0.57 15.16
N LEU A 95 -27.81 0.38 15.56
CA LEU A 95 -27.95 1.68 14.85
C LEU A 95 -26.65 2.49 14.90
N ILE A 96 -25.99 2.55 16.06
CA ILE A 96 -24.71 3.23 16.23
C ILE A 96 -23.64 2.58 15.35
N GLY A 97 -23.50 1.25 15.41
CA GLY A 97 -22.55 0.50 14.59
C GLY A 97 -22.80 0.70 13.10
N GLY A 98 -24.06 0.65 12.67
CA GLY A 98 -24.46 0.91 11.29
C GLY A 98 -24.12 2.33 10.81
N LEU A 99 -24.38 3.34 11.63
CA LEU A 99 -24.02 4.73 11.34
C LEU A 99 -22.50 4.91 11.24
N MET A 100 -21.73 4.31 12.16
CA MET A 100 -20.26 4.36 12.11
C MET A 100 -19.72 3.74 10.82
N LEU A 101 -20.26 2.60 10.38
CA LEU A 101 -19.89 1.96 9.12
C LEU A 101 -20.22 2.84 7.91
N TYR A 102 -21.40 3.46 7.90
CA TYR A 102 -21.78 4.41 6.86
C TYR A 102 -20.81 5.59 6.77
N PHE A 103 -20.47 6.22 7.90
CA PHE A 103 -19.51 7.32 7.94
C PHE A 103 -18.09 6.88 7.57
N ALA A 104 -17.66 5.68 7.98
CA ALA A 104 -16.38 5.12 7.58
C ALA A 104 -16.30 4.97 6.05
N ARG A 105 -17.33 4.40 5.42
CA ARG A 105 -17.40 4.26 3.96
C ARG A 105 -17.40 5.62 3.26
N LYS A 106 -18.22 6.56 3.74
CA LYS A 106 -18.31 7.91 3.18
C LYS A 106 -16.97 8.66 3.28
N ASN A 107 -16.28 8.56 4.42
CA ASN A 107 -14.99 9.19 4.64
C ASN A 107 -13.88 8.54 3.80
N ALA A 108 -13.88 7.21 3.66
CA ALA A 108 -12.95 6.50 2.79
C ALA A 108 -13.10 6.96 1.32
N SER A 109 -14.33 7.05 0.82
CA SER A 109 -14.60 7.51 -0.55
C SER A 109 -14.10 8.94 -0.78
N LYS A 110 -14.41 9.87 0.15
CA LYS A 110 -13.93 11.26 0.06
C LYS A 110 -12.41 11.37 0.15
N LEU A 111 -11.78 10.54 0.97
CA LEU A 111 -10.33 10.51 1.11
C LEU A 111 -9.66 10.02 -0.18
N ASN A 112 -10.17 8.95 -0.78
CA ASN A 112 -9.69 8.44 -2.07
C ASN A 112 -9.82 9.48 -3.18
N GLN A 113 -10.95 10.18 -3.25
CA GLN A 113 -11.16 11.26 -4.21
C GLN A 113 -10.10 12.37 -4.03
N ARG A 114 -9.90 12.86 -2.81
CA ARG A 114 -8.88 13.90 -2.53
C ARG A 114 -7.45 13.46 -2.84
N ILE A 115 -7.12 12.20 -2.55
CA ILE A 115 -5.80 11.62 -2.88
C ILE A 115 -5.60 11.60 -4.40
N SER A 116 -6.64 11.26 -5.16
CA SER A 116 -6.61 11.26 -6.62
C SER A 116 -6.49 12.66 -7.20
N GLU A 117 -7.27 13.62 -6.70
CA GLU A 117 -7.31 15.01 -7.18
C GLU A 117 -5.99 15.75 -6.94
N GLU A 118 -5.33 15.52 -5.80
CA GLU A 118 -4.12 16.27 -5.45
C GLU A 118 -2.83 15.81 -6.18
N LYS A 119 -2.89 14.75 -7.01
CA LYS A 119 -1.68 14.08 -7.56
C LYS A 119 -0.63 13.83 -6.46
N GLY A 120 -1.04 13.05 -5.46
CA GLY A 120 -0.44 13.03 -4.13
C GLY A 120 0.97 12.48 -3.98
N MET A 121 1.64 12.03 -5.04
CA MET A 121 3.01 11.52 -4.96
C MET A 121 4.00 12.45 -5.66
N GLU A 122 4.89 13.04 -4.88
CA GLU A 122 6.00 13.86 -5.38
C GLU A 122 7.20 12.95 -5.60
N GLY A 123 7.78 13.00 -6.80
CA GLY A 123 8.97 12.25 -7.16
C GLY A 123 10.13 13.17 -7.57
N GLU A 124 11.34 12.79 -7.19
CA GLU A 124 12.58 13.31 -7.73
C GLU A 124 13.09 12.37 -8.81
N ILE A 125 13.49 12.91 -9.95
CA ILE A 125 13.98 12.10 -11.05
C ILE A 125 15.33 11.49 -10.67
N VAL A 126 15.45 10.18 -10.83
CA VAL A 126 16.69 9.44 -10.61
C VAL A 126 17.37 9.20 -11.94
N LEU A 127 16.57 8.86 -12.95
CA LEU A 127 17.07 8.47 -14.25
C LEU A 127 16.06 8.77 -15.35
N LEU A 128 16.50 9.31 -16.47
CA LEU A 128 15.69 9.46 -17.68
C LEU A 128 15.81 8.20 -18.55
N TRP A 129 14.72 7.78 -19.20
CA TRP A 129 14.77 6.64 -20.13
C TRP A 129 15.73 6.88 -21.31
N SER A 130 15.87 8.13 -21.75
CA SER A 130 16.83 8.52 -22.79
C SER A 130 18.30 8.28 -22.41
N GLN A 131 18.58 8.13 -21.12
CA GLN A 131 19.92 7.84 -20.60
C GLN A 131 20.12 6.34 -20.38
N VAL A 132 19.09 5.50 -20.50
CA VAL A 132 19.17 4.06 -20.25
C VAL A 132 19.75 3.36 -21.46
N LYS A 133 20.86 2.64 -21.26
CA LYS A 133 21.43 1.73 -22.26
C LYS A 133 20.87 0.33 -22.10
N THR A 134 20.88 -0.19 -20.87
CA THR A 134 20.34 -1.52 -20.55
C THR A 134 19.93 -1.62 -19.09
N ILE A 135 19.00 -2.53 -18.79
CA ILE A 135 18.61 -2.87 -17.42
C ILE A 135 18.86 -4.35 -17.21
N THR A 136 19.77 -4.66 -16.29
CA THR A 136 20.08 -6.04 -15.90
C THR A 136 19.44 -6.33 -14.54
N VAL A 137 18.74 -7.45 -14.45
CA VAL A 137 18.18 -7.94 -13.19
C VAL A 137 19.24 -8.76 -12.46
N MET A 138 19.53 -8.38 -11.21
CA MET A 138 20.54 -9.04 -10.36
C MET A 138 19.98 -9.34 -8.97
N ASN A 139 20.70 -10.14 -8.17
CA ASN A 139 20.39 -10.45 -6.77
C ASN A 139 18.95 -10.95 -6.54
N VAL A 140 18.44 -11.75 -7.48
CA VAL A 140 17.08 -12.30 -7.41
C VAL A 140 17.03 -13.33 -6.30
N ARG A 141 16.06 -13.15 -5.41
CA ARG A 141 15.80 -14.03 -4.28
C ARG A 141 14.30 -14.12 -4.04
N GLN A 142 13.87 -15.23 -3.47
CA GLN A 142 12.52 -15.35 -2.97
C GLN A 142 12.46 -14.85 -1.54
N GLU A 143 11.54 -13.92 -1.26
CA GLU A 143 11.26 -13.50 0.10
C GLU A 143 9.81 -13.80 0.48
N ASN A 144 9.60 -14.11 1.75
CA ASN A 144 8.26 -14.24 2.30
C ASN A 144 7.63 -12.85 2.49
N VAL A 145 6.65 -12.54 1.66
CA VAL A 145 5.97 -11.26 1.55
C VAL A 145 4.63 -11.30 2.27
N ALA A 146 4.44 -12.22 3.21
CA ALA A 146 3.15 -12.48 3.81
C ALA A 146 2.50 -11.19 4.34
N ASN A 147 1.50 -10.71 3.60
CA ASN A 147 0.79 -9.45 3.82
C ASN A 147 -0.32 -9.60 4.88
N ARG A 148 -0.13 -10.49 5.86
CA ARG A 148 -1.16 -10.84 6.84
C ARG A 148 -0.73 -10.37 8.23
N PRO A 149 -1.68 -9.88 9.06
CA PRO A 149 -1.41 -9.31 10.38
C PRO A 149 -0.99 -10.33 11.45
N SER A 150 -0.61 -11.57 11.10
CA SER A 150 -0.32 -12.64 12.06
C SER A 150 1.04 -13.26 11.81
N LEU A 151 1.93 -13.13 12.80
CA LEU A 151 3.24 -13.80 12.82
C LEU A 151 3.08 -15.33 12.72
N VAL A 152 2.11 -15.89 13.43
CA VAL A 152 1.86 -17.34 13.46
C VAL A 152 1.41 -17.85 12.09
N LEU A 153 0.49 -17.15 11.42
CA LEU A 153 0.05 -17.55 10.07
C LEU A 153 1.13 -17.37 9.01
N ASN A 154 1.98 -16.35 9.15
CA ASN A 154 3.07 -16.10 8.21
C ASN A 154 4.15 -17.19 8.26
N THR A 155 4.26 -17.91 9.38
CA THR A 155 5.11 -19.10 9.54
C THR A 155 4.47 -20.35 8.95
N VAL A 156 3.15 -20.51 9.07
CA VAL A 156 2.43 -21.74 8.65
C VAL A 156 2.02 -21.70 7.17
N ALA A 157 1.81 -20.52 6.59
CA ALA A 157 1.41 -20.33 5.18
C ALA A 157 2.16 -19.14 4.54
N PRO A 158 3.47 -19.28 4.28
CA PRO A 158 4.26 -18.22 3.68
C PRO A 158 3.76 -17.88 2.26
N THR A 159 3.80 -16.60 1.90
CA THR A 159 3.56 -16.15 0.52
C THR A 159 4.86 -15.63 -0.05
N TYR A 160 5.51 -16.44 -0.87
CA TYR A 160 6.78 -16.05 -1.48
C TYR A 160 6.56 -15.17 -2.71
N LYS A 161 7.41 -14.15 -2.86
CA LYS A 161 7.57 -13.44 -4.14
C LYS A 161 9.04 -13.36 -4.48
N GLU A 162 9.30 -13.34 -5.77
CA GLU A 162 10.63 -13.04 -6.31
C GLU A 162 10.90 -11.56 -6.22
N ILE A 163 12.11 -11.23 -5.76
CA ILE A 163 12.54 -9.87 -5.57
C ILE A 163 14.00 -9.79 -5.95
N GLY A 164 14.35 -8.79 -6.75
CA GLY A 164 15.71 -8.56 -7.18
C GLY A 164 16.00 -7.08 -7.32
N ASP A 165 17.21 -6.78 -7.74
CA ASP A 165 17.66 -5.42 -7.99
C ASP A 165 17.70 -5.19 -9.51
N TRP A 166 17.31 -4.00 -9.94
CA TRP A 166 17.59 -3.56 -11.30
C TRP A 166 18.86 -2.74 -11.31
N HIS A 167 19.87 -3.21 -12.03
CA HIS A 167 21.07 -2.46 -12.35
C HIS A 167 20.85 -1.78 -13.69
N VAL A 168 20.80 -0.46 -13.68
CA VAL A 168 20.55 0.34 -14.87
C VAL A 168 21.85 0.95 -15.34
N LEU A 169 22.38 0.41 -16.43
CA LEU A 169 23.55 0.96 -17.09
C LEU A 169 23.12 2.11 -17.99
N THR A 170 23.71 3.27 -17.77
CA THR A 170 23.43 4.47 -18.54
C THR A 170 24.36 4.60 -19.75
N THR A 171 23.98 5.45 -20.71
CA THR A 171 24.77 5.73 -21.91
C THR A 171 26.12 6.39 -21.61
N ASP A 172 26.24 7.07 -20.47
CA ASP A 172 27.50 7.63 -19.97
C ASP A 172 28.29 6.67 -19.05
N GLY A 173 27.86 5.42 -18.93
CA GLY A 173 28.59 4.36 -18.24
C GLY A 173 28.39 4.29 -16.73
N ARG A 174 27.45 5.04 -16.15
CA ARG A 174 27.06 4.92 -14.75
C ARG A 174 26.17 3.69 -14.55
N ASP A 175 26.33 3.00 -13.42
CA ASP A 175 25.40 1.97 -12.98
C ASP A 175 24.55 2.51 -11.82
N VAL A 176 23.23 2.52 -12.02
CA VAL A 176 22.26 2.95 -11.01
C VAL A 176 21.45 1.75 -10.57
N THR A 177 21.58 1.40 -9.28
CA THR A 177 20.82 0.31 -8.68
C THR A 177 19.45 0.79 -8.19
N ILE A 178 18.39 0.14 -8.66
CA ILE A 178 17.04 0.22 -8.10
C ILE A 178 16.79 -1.05 -7.28
N PRO A 179 16.86 -0.97 -5.94
CA PRO A 179 16.85 -2.15 -5.11
C PRO A 179 15.42 -2.68 -4.86
N ASN A 180 15.34 -3.99 -4.61
CA ASN A 180 14.15 -4.67 -4.10
C ASN A 180 12.90 -4.55 -4.99
N VAL A 181 13.07 -4.62 -6.30
CA VAL A 181 11.97 -4.63 -7.27
C VAL A 181 11.19 -5.95 -7.15
N ASP A 182 9.91 -5.84 -6.85
CA ASP A 182 8.99 -6.98 -6.77
C ASP A 182 8.77 -7.57 -8.17
N ASP A 183 8.93 -8.88 -8.31
CA ASP A 183 8.83 -9.64 -9.57
C ASP A 183 9.65 -8.97 -10.69
N PRO A 184 10.98 -8.93 -10.55
CA PRO A 184 11.83 -7.99 -11.28
C PRO A 184 11.82 -8.22 -12.79
N TYR A 185 11.66 -9.46 -13.26
CA TYR A 185 11.61 -9.77 -14.69
C TYR A 185 10.28 -9.39 -15.32
N ASN A 186 9.16 -9.86 -14.75
CA ASN A 186 7.83 -9.56 -15.31
C ASN A 186 7.53 -8.06 -15.21
N LYS A 187 7.98 -7.41 -14.13
CA LYS A 187 7.80 -5.98 -13.97
C LYS A 187 8.62 -5.18 -14.97
N LEU A 188 9.82 -5.64 -15.34
CA LEU A 188 10.63 -4.97 -16.37
C LEU A 188 9.91 -5.03 -17.72
N ASN A 189 9.42 -6.23 -18.10
CA ASN A 189 8.62 -6.40 -19.32
C ASN A 189 7.37 -5.53 -19.31
N TYR A 190 6.67 -5.47 -18.17
CA TYR A 190 5.48 -4.63 -18.02
C TYR A 190 5.80 -3.14 -18.19
N VAL A 191 6.89 -2.65 -17.59
CA VAL A 191 7.34 -1.25 -17.71
C VAL A 191 7.75 -0.94 -19.15
N LYS A 192 8.50 -1.84 -19.81
CA LYS A 192 8.86 -1.71 -21.22
C LYS A 192 7.61 -1.59 -22.11
N ASN A 193 6.64 -2.48 -21.94
CA ASN A 193 5.41 -2.46 -22.72
C ASN A 193 4.53 -1.23 -22.42
N ARG A 194 4.43 -0.82 -21.16
CA ARG A 194 3.54 0.30 -20.76
C ARG A 194 4.04 1.65 -21.25
N PHE A 195 5.35 1.85 -21.30
CA PHE A 195 5.96 3.12 -21.70
C PHE A 195 6.68 3.04 -23.05
N ASP A 196 6.44 1.97 -23.81
CA ASP A 196 6.99 1.75 -25.16
C ASP A 196 8.51 1.91 -25.24
N LEU A 197 9.22 1.19 -24.35
CA LEU A 197 10.67 1.27 -24.20
C LEU A 197 11.38 0.14 -24.95
N SER A 198 12.40 0.49 -25.73
CA SER A 198 13.09 -0.43 -26.66
C SER A 198 14.55 -0.76 -26.30
N PHE A 199 15.04 -0.36 -25.13
CA PHE A 199 16.39 -0.71 -24.70
C PHE A 199 16.53 -2.21 -24.37
N LEU A 200 17.74 -2.72 -24.60
CA LEU A 200 18.11 -4.12 -24.34
C LEU A 200 17.99 -4.46 -22.86
#